data_AF-A0A653YBI0-F1
#
_entry.id   AF-A0A653YBI0-F1
#
_cell.length_a   1.000
_cell.length_b   1.000
_cell.length_c   1.000
_cell.angle_alpha   90.00
_cell.angle_beta   90.00
_cell.angle_gamma   90.00
#
_symmetry.space_group_name_H-M   'P 1'
#
loop_
_entity.id
_entity.type
_entity.pdbx_description
1 polymer ?
#
loop_
_entity_poly.entity_id
_entity_poly.type
_entity_poly.pdbx_seq_one_letter_code
_entity_poly.pdbx_strand_id
1 'polypeptide(L)'
;MRTLAVALILVLAGCGGGSGAPQAKATKTTAAPTTATTKPTVAPPTGTPAPEALSKFRCDKGPKGTWNSSGYVANETKAKVTFQVTVYVGEAAGGEEKAKTRQVPNVAAGGSARFVLNGVPATADGPCHVQVLAQR
;
A
#
# COMPACT_ATOMS: atom_id res chain seq x y z
N MET A 1 -28.28 -59.37 3.53
CA MET A 1 -28.81 -58.79 2.26
C MET A 1 -28.06 -57.48 2.04
N ARG A 2 -27.04 -57.48 1.16
CA ARG A 2 -27.04 -56.81 -0.17
C ARG A 2 -27.03 -55.27 -0.07
N THR A 3 -25.84 -54.62 -0.07
CA THR A 3 -25.12 -53.98 -1.22
C THR A 3 -25.85 -52.73 -1.76
N LEU A 4 -25.24 -51.55 -1.85
CA LEU A 4 -24.35 -51.14 -2.95
C LEU A 4 -23.65 -49.78 -2.67
N ALA A 5 -22.38 -49.71 -3.04
CA ALA A 5 -21.57 -48.51 -3.20
C ALA A 5 -21.85 -47.82 -4.55
N VAL A 6 -21.59 -46.51 -4.67
CA VAL A 6 -21.08 -45.90 -5.91
C VAL A 6 -20.25 -44.66 -5.57
N ALA A 7 -18.95 -44.73 -5.88
CA ALA A 7 -18.04 -43.60 -6.03
C ALA A 7 -18.18 -43.03 -7.45
N LEU A 8 -18.05 -41.71 -7.62
CA LEU A 8 -17.82 -41.14 -8.96
C LEU A 8 -16.65 -40.16 -8.94
N ILE A 9 -15.57 -40.60 -9.59
CA ILE A 9 -14.38 -39.87 -10.00
C ILE A 9 -14.70 -39.21 -11.34
N LEU A 10 -14.31 -37.95 -11.54
CA LEU A 10 -14.22 -37.34 -12.87
C LEU A 10 -12.78 -36.86 -13.10
N VAL A 11 -12.04 -37.70 -13.82
CA VAL A 11 -10.78 -37.37 -14.51
C VAL A 11 -11.13 -37.18 -15.98
N LEU A 12 -10.82 -36.02 -16.57
CA LEU A 12 -10.69 -35.89 -18.01
C LEU A 12 -9.34 -35.29 -18.36
N ALA A 13 -8.43 -36.18 -18.75
CA ALA A 13 -7.32 -35.87 -19.63
C ALA A 13 -7.86 -35.66 -21.05
N GLY A 14 -7.42 -34.58 -21.71
CA GLY A 14 -7.64 -34.33 -23.13
C GLY A 14 -6.30 -33.99 -23.80
N CYS A 15 -5.75 -34.99 -24.49
CA CYS A 15 -4.56 -34.96 -25.33
C CYS A 15 -5.01 -35.07 -26.80
N GLY A 16 -4.38 -34.35 -27.75
CA GLY A 16 -4.41 -34.78 -29.14
C GLY A 16 -4.19 -33.74 -30.26
N GLY A 17 -3.01 -33.80 -30.90
CA GLY A 17 -2.77 -33.67 -32.36
C GLY A 17 -2.59 -32.26 -32.96
N GLY A 18 -1.65 -31.94 -33.87
CA GLY A 18 -0.63 -32.70 -34.59
C GLY A 18 -0.16 -31.97 -35.88
N SER A 19 1.16 -31.77 -36.01
CA SER A 19 2.05 -31.72 -37.20
C SER A 19 1.94 -30.67 -38.34
N GLY A 20 3.09 -30.00 -38.61
CA GLY A 20 3.48 -29.48 -39.93
C GLY A 20 4.43 -28.27 -39.92
N ALA A 21 5.74 -28.47 -40.16
CA ALA A 21 6.70 -27.39 -40.47
C ALA A 21 6.75 -27.12 -42.00
N PRO A 22 7.13 -25.92 -42.48
CA PRO A 22 8.55 -25.65 -42.72
C PRO A 22 9.02 -24.20 -42.47
N GLN A 23 10.35 -24.04 -42.51
CA GLN A 23 11.16 -22.85 -42.21
C GLN A 23 10.83 -21.60 -43.04
N ALA A 24 10.93 -20.43 -42.41
CA ALA A 24 11.40 -19.20 -43.06
C ALA A 24 12.22 -18.36 -42.06
N LYS A 25 13.49 -18.15 -42.38
CA LYS A 25 14.36 -17.17 -41.72
C LYS A 25 13.78 -15.76 -41.90
N ALA A 26 13.64 -14.99 -40.82
CA ALA A 26 13.79 -13.54 -40.85
C ALA A 26 14.10 -12.99 -39.45
N THR A 27 15.29 -12.42 -39.35
CA THR A 27 15.82 -11.60 -38.27
C THR A 27 14.83 -10.51 -37.83
N LYS A 28 14.60 -10.34 -36.52
CA LYS A 28 14.61 -9.03 -35.81
C LYS A 28 14.20 -9.16 -34.34
N THR A 29 15.14 -8.77 -33.49
CA THR A 29 14.96 -8.14 -32.18
C THR A 29 14.02 -8.85 -31.20
N THR A 30 14.60 -9.75 -30.40
CA THR A 30 14.09 -10.07 -29.07
C THR A 30 14.10 -8.80 -28.22
N ALA A 31 12.99 -8.07 -28.22
CA ALA A 31 12.72 -7.12 -27.15
C ALA A 31 12.48 -7.96 -25.89
N ALA A 32 13.52 -8.15 -25.10
CA ALA A 32 13.36 -8.61 -23.74
C ALA A 32 12.34 -7.68 -23.06
N PRO A 33 11.33 -8.18 -22.35
CA PRO A 33 10.48 -7.33 -21.54
C PRO A 33 11.41 -6.67 -20.52
N THR A 34 11.73 -5.40 -20.77
CA THR A 34 12.33 -4.54 -19.77
C THR A 34 11.30 -4.49 -18.65
N THR A 35 11.50 -5.32 -17.63
CA THR A 35 10.99 -5.05 -16.30
C THR A 35 11.55 -3.70 -15.93
N ALA A 36 10.78 -2.65 -16.25
CA ALA A 36 10.96 -1.35 -15.68
C ALA A 36 10.74 -1.55 -14.18
N THR A 37 11.82 -1.86 -13.47
CA THR A 37 11.89 -1.74 -12.03
C THR A 37 11.65 -0.27 -11.77
N THR A 38 10.38 0.10 -11.58
CA THR A 38 9.95 1.36 -11.02
C THR A 38 10.53 1.40 -9.62
N LYS A 39 11.80 1.80 -9.53
CA LYS A 39 12.45 2.09 -8.25
C LYS A 39 11.52 3.07 -7.56
N PRO A 40 10.95 2.74 -6.38
CA PRO A 40 10.18 3.69 -5.62
C PRO A 40 11.08 4.92 -5.43
N THR A 41 10.67 6.06 -6.00
CA THR A 41 11.42 7.32 -5.89
C THR A 41 11.41 7.85 -4.47
N VAL A 42 10.54 7.29 -3.62
CA VAL A 42 10.49 7.55 -2.18
C VAL A 42 11.28 6.47 -1.48
N ALA A 43 12.35 6.86 -0.77
CA ALA A 43 13.05 5.95 0.14
C ALA A 43 12.04 5.29 1.09
N PRO A 44 12.18 4.00 1.40
CA PRO A 44 11.29 3.35 2.35
C PRO A 44 11.27 4.15 3.65
N PRO A 45 10.08 4.40 4.21
CA PRO A 45 9.96 5.29 5.34
C PRO A 45 10.75 4.71 6.51
N THR A 46 11.70 5.48 7.04
CA THR A 46 12.58 5.04 8.13
C THR A 46 11.84 5.18 9.46
N GLY A 47 11.94 4.17 10.33
CA GLY A 47 11.36 4.21 11.67
C GLY A 47 10.57 2.96 12.06
N THR A 48 10.21 2.87 13.33
CA THR A 48 9.41 1.77 13.89
C THR A 48 7.93 2.11 13.80
N PRO A 49 7.05 1.21 13.30
CA PRO A 49 5.60 1.42 13.35
C PRO A 49 5.12 1.73 14.77
N ALA A 50 4.35 2.80 14.92
CA ALA A 50 3.79 3.24 16.20
C ALA A 50 2.31 3.70 16.02
N PRO A 51 1.41 2.83 15.53
CA PRO A 51 -0.01 3.16 15.36
C PRO A 51 -0.68 3.58 16.67
N GLU A 52 -0.25 3.04 17.80
CA GLU A 52 -0.73 3.35 19.14
C GLU A 52 -0.46 4.80 19.57
N ALA A 53 0.56 5.44 18.99
CA ALA A 53 0.86 6.85 19.25
C ALA A 53 -0.20 7.80 18.66
N LEU A 54 -1.01 7.34 17.71
CA LEU A 54 -1.99 8.16 17.01
C LEU A 54 -3.29 8.28 17.82
N SER A 55 -3.77 9.50 17.99
CA SER A 55 -5.08 9.76 18.60
C SER A 55 -5.83 10.89 17.90
N LYS A 56 -7.16 10.88 18.07
CA LYS A 56 -8.11 11.88 17.52
C LYS A 56 -7.91 12.13 16.02
N PHE A 57 -7.58 11.06 15.28
CA PHE A 57 -7.38 11.15 13.84
C PHE A 57 -8.68 11.53 13.14
N ARG A 58 -8.57 12.47 12.21
CA ARG A 58 -9.63 12.90 11.30
C ARG A 58 -9.07 13.00 9.91
N CYS A 59 -9.86 12.59 8.94
CA CYS A 59 -9.53 12.68 7.53
C CYS A 59 -10.82 12.89 6.77
N ASP A 60 -10.99 14.12 6.28
CA ASP A 60 -12.27 14.58 5.76
C ASP A 60 -12.03 15.37 4.47
N LYS A 61 -12.97 15.23 3.53
CA LYS A 61 -13.00 16.01 2.30
C LYS A 61 -13.56 17.40 2.62
N GLY A 62 -12.75 18.43 2.42
CA GLY A 62 -13.16 19.82 2.62
C GLY A 62 -14.13 20.31 1.54
N PRO A 63 -14.69 21.53 1.70
CA PRO A 63 -15.73 22.07 0.81
C PRO A 63 -15.28 22.26 -0.65
N LYS A 64 -13.97 22.33 -0.90
CA LYS A 64 -13.39 22.44 -2.25
C LYS A 64 -13.04 21.07 -2.86
N GLY A 65 -13.53 19.98 -2.28
CA GLY A 65 -13.18 18.62 -2.69
C GLY A 65 -11.78 18.17 -2.30
N THR A 66 -11.05 18.97 -1.51
CA THR A 66 -9.68 18.69 -1.07
C THR A 66 -9.68 17.90 0.23
N TRP A 67 -8.99 16.76 0.26
CA TRP A 67 -8.82 15.98 1.48
C TRP A 67 -7.83 16.62 2.44
N ASN A 68 -8.19 16.67 3.71
CA ASN A 68 -7.30 17.11 4.78
C ASN A 68 -7.34 16.11 5.92
N SER A 69 -6.20 15.92 6.57
CA SER A 69 -6.12 15.09 7.76
C SER A 69 -5.47 15.81 8.93
N SER A 70 -5.87 15.42 10.13
CA SER A 70 -5.29 15.93 11.36
C SER A 70 -5.40 14.91 12.49
N GLY A 71 -4.59 15.09 13.51
CA GLY A 71 -4.59 14.23 14.69
C GLY A 71 -3.51 14.65 15.65
N TYR A 72 -3.26 13.80 16.63
CA TYR A 72 -2.21 13.97 17.63
C TYR A 72 -1.33 12.72 17.64
N VAL A 73 -0.02 12.93 17.80
CA VAL A 73 0.93 11.87 18.11
C VAL A 73 1.38 12.03 19.55
N ALA A 74 1.28 10.97 20.34
CA ALA A 74 1.74 10.92 21.72
C ALA A 74 3.08 10.17 21.81
N ASN A 75 3.99 10.70 22.61
CA ASN A 75 5.27 10.06 22.91
C ASN A 75 5.23 9.50 24.33
N GLU A 76 4.95 8.21 24.45
CA GLU A 76 4.94 7.51 25.76
C GLU A 76 6.33 7.09 26.23
N THR A 77 7.39 7.42 25.47
CA THR A 77 8.77 7.10 25.84
C THR A 77 9.37 8.14 26.78
N LYS A 78 10.56 7.83 27.31
CA LYS A 78 11.34 8.71 28.20
C LYS A 78 12.27 9.68 27.47
N ALA A 79 12.37 9.59 26.15
CA ALA A 79 13.25 10.43 25.32
C ALA A 79 12.42 11.25 24.32
N LYS A 80 13.02 12.27 23.69
CA LYS A 80 12.37 12.97 22.57
C LYS A 80 12.29 12.04 21.36
N VAL A 81 11.18 12.08 20.64
CA VAL A 81 10.95 11.28 19.44
C VAL A 81 10.47 12.17 18.31
N THR A 82 10.92 11.90 17.09
CA THR A 82 10.35 12.46 15.87
C THR A 82 9.38 11.45 15.29
N PHE A 83 8.14 11.85 15.01
CA PHE A 83 7.20 10.97 14.32
C PHE A 83 7.13 11.31 12.84
N GLN A 84 6.97 10.30 12.00
CA GLN A 84 6.59 10.45 10.60
C GLN A 84 5.15 9.96 10.45
N VAL A 85 4.27 10.85 10.01
CA VAL A 85 2.86 10.54 9.73
C VAL A 85 2.66 10.57 8.22
N THR A 86 2.24 9.45 7.66
CA THR A 86 1.92 9.27 6.24
C THR A 86 0.43 9.02 6.11
N VAL A 87 -0.26 9.78 5.25
CA VAL A 87 -1.69 9.62 4.99
C VAL A 87 -1.93 9.41 3.50
N TYR A 88 -2.82 8.48 3.21
CA TYR A 88 -3.23 8.09 1.87
C TYR A 88 -4.76 7.99 1.82
N VAL A 89 -5.36 8.37 0.69
CA VAL A 89 -6.81 8.28 0.45
C VAL A 89 -7.03 7.59 -0.90
N GLY A 90 -7.72 6.45 -0.89
CA GLY A 90 -8.04 5.67 -2.08
C GLY A 90 -8.30 4.19 -1.78
N GLU A 91 -8.28 3.33 -2.80
CA GLU A 91 -8.49 1.89 -2.65
C GLU A 91 -7.31 1.19 -1.94
N ALA A 92 -7.61 0.18 -1.12
CA ALA A 92 -6.60 -0.58 -0.38
C ALA A 92 -5.63 -1.36 -1.28
N ALA A 93 -6.01 -1.64 -2.53
CA ALA A 93 -5.20 -2.35 -3.52
C ALA A 93 -4.07 -1.49 -4.12
N GLY A 94 -4.07 -0.16 -3.87
CA GLY A 94 -2.99 0.76 -4.21
C GLY A 94 -2.73 0.88 -5.72
N GLY A 95 -3.39 1.84 -6.36
CA GLY A 95 -2.92 2.39 -7.63
C GLY A 95 -1.64 3.21 -7.45
N GLU A 96 -1.25 4.01 -8.45
CA GLU A 96 -0.12 4.98 -8.38
C GLU A 96 -0.41 6.16 -7.42
N GLU A 97 -1.05 5.88 -6.31
CA GLU A 97 -1.57 6.83 -5.37
C GLU A 97 -0.48 7.41 -4.49
N LYS A 98 -0.40 8.75 -4.52
CA LYS A 98 0.60 9.50 -3.79
C LYS A 98 0.13 9.70 -2.36
N ALA A 99 0.78 9.03 -1.41
CA ALA A 99 0.64 9.39 -0.01
C ALA A 99 1.25 10.76 0.28
N LYS A 100 0.74 11.44 1.31
CA LYS A 100 1.34 12.65 1.84
C LYS A 100 1.97 12.36 3.20
N THR A 101 3.21 12.81 3.38
CA THR A 101 3.98 12.56 4.59
C THR A 101 4.29 13.86 5.31
N ARG A 102 4.27 13.82 6.65
CA ARG A 102 4.69 14.93 7.51
C ARG A 102 5.51 14.40 8.68
N GLN A 103 6.64 15.05 8.95
CA GLN A 103 7.36 14.86 10.19
C GLN A 103 6.80 15.75 11.31
N VAL A 104 6.75 15.19 12.51
CA VAL A 104 6.41 15.87 13.75
C VAL A 104 7.65 15.75 14.66
N PRO A 105 8.58 16.72 14.56
CA PRO A 105 9.87 16.60 15.23
C PRO A 105 9.77 16.88 16.72
N ASN A 106 10.70 16.31 17.48
CA ASN A 106 10.99 16.69 18.87
C ASN A 106 9.80 16.62 19.84
N VAL A 107 8.92 15.62 19.69
CA VAL A 107 7.84 15.39 20.66
C VAL A 107 8.46 15.00 21.99
N ALA A 108 8.23 15.82 23.02
CA ALA A 108 8.79 15.61 24.35
C ALA A 108 8.37 14.26 24.95
N ALA A 109 9.19 13.73 25.86
CA ALA A 109 8.85 12.53 26.63
C ALA A 109 7.53 12.74 27.41
N GLY A 110 6.61 11.79 27.34
CA GLY A 110 5.25 11.91 27.87
C GLY A 110 4.37 12.96 27.19
N GLY A 111 4.87 13.63 26.15
CA GLY A 111 4.21 14.74 25.49
C GLY A 111 3.31 14.29 24.33
N SER A 112 2.52 15.24 23.81
CA SER A 112 1.75 15.05 22.59
C SER A 112 1.88 16.26 21.68
N ALA A 113 1.88 16.01 20.37
CA ALA A 113 1.96 17.06 19.35
C ALA A 113 0.86 16.87 18.29
N ARG A 114 0.23 17.97 17.90
CA ARG A 114 -0.75 17.99 16.82
C ARG A 114 -0.06 17.96 15.46
N PHE A 115 -0.62 17.23 14.51
CA PHE A 115 -0.27 17.34 13.10
C PHE A 115 -1.48 17.72 12.24
N VAL A 116 -1.18 18.30 11.08
CA VAL A 116 -2.16 18.61 10.03
C VAL A 116 -1.51 18.35 8.68
N LEU A 117 -2.17 17.60 7.81
CA LEU A 117 -1.79 17.45 6.40
C LEU A 117 -2.93 18.00 5.55
N ASN A 118 -2.71 19.18 5.00
CA ASN A 118 -3.66 19.79 4.07
C ASN A 118 -3.43 19.26 2.66
N GLY A 119 -4.46 19.07 1.85
CA GLY A 119 -4.31 18.64 0.46
C GLY A 119 -3.62 17.29 0.35
N VAL A 120 -4.17 16.28 1.03
CA VAL A 120 -3.81 14.88 0.82
C VAL A 120 -4.29 14.49 -0.58
N PRO A 121 -3.41 13.95 -1.45
CA PRO A 121 -3.82 13.48 -2.76
C PRO A 121 -4.83 12.34 -2.63
N ALA A 122 -5.85 12.37 -3.49
CA ALA A 122 -6.83 11.32 -3.66
C ALA A 122 -7.10 11.18 -5.16
N THR A 123 -6.95 9.97 -5.70
CA THR A 123 -7.26 9.56 -7.08
C THR A 123 -8.75 9.27 -7.25
N ALA A 124 -9.39 8.79 -6.19
CA ALA A 124 -10.83 8.56 -6.07
C ALA A 124 -11.29 8.85 -4.63
N ASP A 125 -12.61 8.96 -4.43
CA ASP A 125 -13.15 8.94 -3.07
C ASP A 125 -13.00 7.54 -2.48
N GLY A 126 -12.46 7.45 -1.27
CA GLY A 126 -12.11 6.17 -0.66
C GLY A 126 -11.77 6.30 0.81
N PRO A 127 -11.48 5.17 1.49
CA PRO A 127 -11.06 5.18 2.87
C PRO A 127 -9.74 5.95 3.06
N CYS A 128 -9.61 6.61 4.21
CA CYS A 128 -8.35 7.21 4.62
C CYS A 128 -7.50 6.17 5.36
N HIS A 129 -6.29 5.96 4.85
CA HIS A 129 -5.27 5.15 5.48
C HIS A 129 -4.20 6.05 6.11
N VAL A 130 -3.74 5.67 7.30
CA VAL A 130 -2.72 6.40 8.04
C VAL A 130 -1.66 5.44 8.56
N GLN A 131 -0.41 5.82 8.41
CA GLN A 131 0.75 5.14 8.98
C GLN A 131 1.51 6.14 9.85
N VAL A 132 1.85 5.72 11.06
CA VAL A 132 2.70 6.49 11.97
C VAL A 132 3.95 5.68 12.27
N LEU A 133 5.12 6.29 12.06
CA LEU A 133 6.41 5.72 12.41
C LEU A 133 7.11 6.61 13.44
N ALA A 134 7.72 6.00 14.44
CA ALA A 134 8.64 6.67 15.36
C ALA A 134 10.07 6.60 14.80
N GLN A 135 10.71 7.77 14.68
CA GLN A 135 12.11 7.95 14.32
C GLN A 135 12.86 8.29 15.61
N ARG A 136 13.71 7.35 16.04
CA ARG A 136 14.52 7.42 17.26
C ARG A 136 15.99 7.41 16.90
#